data_AF-T1G5Y5-F1
#
_entry.id   AF-T1G5Y5-F1
#
_cell.length_a   1.000
_cell.length_b   1.000
_cell.length_c   1.000
_cell.angle_alpha   90.00
_cell.angle_beta   90.00
_cell.angle_gamma   90.00
#
_symmetry.space_group_name_H-M   'P 1'
#
loop_
_entity.id
_entity.type
_entity.pdbx_description
1 polymer ?
#
loop_
_entity_poly.entity_id
_entity_poly.type
_entity_poly.pdbx_seq_one_letter_code
_entity_poly.pdbx_strand_id
1 'polypeptide(L)'
;MSVLQLCELYDDLEALCREYSEALVSELALRDELEYDKELRNQFITLFLSIQRKKRAHSARKKQNRKGGSGTQELSTAEKVYLTTTIPYNNTHSPPSSELLATYVKILKAMDNESPNLPMLLTEYILKGCLVG
;
A
#
# COMPACT_ATOMS: atom_id res chain seq x y z
N MET A 1 -7.87 58.30 13.64
CA MET A 1 -6.83 57.45 13.04
C MET A 1 -5.98 58.32 12.15
N SER A 2 -4.69 58.43 12.46
CA SER A 2 -3.76 59.10 11.54
C SER A 2 -3.46 58.17 10.36
N VAL A 3 -3.00 58.74 9.24
CA VAL A 3 -2.62 57.98 8.05
C VAL A 3 -1.53 56.94 8.37
N LEU A 4 -0.59 57.28 9.26
CA LEU A 4 0.47 56.38 9.71
C LEU A 4 -0.07 55.15 10.44
N GLN A 5 -1.01 55.34 11.38
CA GLN A 5 -1.64 54.22 12.11
C GLN A 5 -2.42 53.28 11.19
N LEU A 6 -2.99 53.80 10.09
CA LEU A 6 -3.69 52.98 9.11
C LEU A 6 -2.72 52.17 8.24
N CYS A 7 -1.57 52.75 7.87
CA CYS A 7 -0.52 52.03 7.15
C CYS A 7 0.10 50.92 8.00
N GLU A 8 0.43 51.20 9.27
CA GLU A 8 0.93 50.17 10.20
C GLU A 8 -0.06 49.01 10.35
N LEU A 9 -1.35 49.32 10.54
CA LEU A 9 -2.40 48.30 10.63
C LEU A 9 -2.58 47.50 9.33
N TYR A 10 -2.41 48.15 8.17
CA TYR A 10 -2.47 47.48 6.88
C TYR A 10 -1.29 46.51 6.71
N ASP A 11 -0.08 46.94 7.04
CA ASP A 11 1.12 46.12 6.96
C ASP A 11 1.04 44.93 7.93
N ASP A 12 0.55 45.15 9.15
CA ASP A 12 0.30 44.08 10.14
C ASP A 12 -0.71 43.06 9.62
N LEU A 13 -1.81 43.53 9.02
CA LEU A 13 -2.82 42.66 8.43
C LEU A 13 -2.28 41.89 7.24
N GLU A 14 -1.49 42.53 6.38
CA GLU A 14 -0.86 41.86 5.23
C GLU A 14 0.13 40.79 5.70
N ALA A 15 0.95 41.08 6.72
CA ALA A 15 1.87 40.12 7.32
C ALA A 15 1.12 38.92 7.91
N LEU A 16 0.05 39.18 8.66
CA LEU A 16 -0.79 38.13 9.25
C LEU A 16 -1.47 37.28 8.17
N CYS A 17 -1.99 37.90 7.11
CA CYS A 17 -2.56 37.20 5.97
C CYS A 17 -1.53 36.28 5.30
N ARG A 18 -0.29 36.75 5.13
CA ARG A 18 0.80 35.94 4.57
C ARG A 18 1.12 34.74 5.47
N GLU A 19 1.29 34.96 6.78
CA GLU A 19 1.59 33.89 7.74
C GLU A 19 0.50 32.81 7.75
N TYR A 20 -0.78 33.21 7.80
CA TYR A 20 -1.88 32.24 7.74
C TYR A 20 -1.94 31.50 6.40
N SER A 21 -1.63 32.17 5.30
CA SER A 21 -1.60 31.51 3.99
C SER A 21 -0.49 30.45 3.91
N GLU A 22 0.68 30.73 4.47
CA GLU A 22 1.81 29.78 4.52
C GLU A 22 1.52 28.60 5.44
N ALA A 23 0.95 28.87 6.62
CA ALA A 23 0.49 27.83 7.54
C ALA A 23 -0.58 26.94 6.88
N LEU A 24 -1.54 27.53 6.17
CA LEU A 24 -2.58 26.78 5.47
C LEU A 24 -1.99 25.87 4.38
N VAL A 25 -1.05 26.35 3.58
CA VAL A 25 -0.38 25.54 2.56
C VAL A 25 0.35 24.35 3.19
N SER A 26 1.05 24.59 4.30
CA SER A 26 1.80 23.55 5.02
C SER A 26 0.86 22.48 5.60
N GLU A 27 -0.24 22.89 6.23
CA GLU A 27 -1.26 21.99 6.78
C GLU A 27 -1.97 21.18 5.68
N LEU A 28 -2.24 21.79 4.52
CA LEU A 28 -2.82 21.07 3.38
C LEU A 28 -1.86 20.00 2.85
N ALA A 29 -0.57 20.32 2.71
CA ALA A 29 0.43 19.35 2.30
C ALA A 29 0.55 18.18 3.29
N LEU A 30 0.58 18.48 4.60
CA LEU A 30 0.59 17.46 5.65
C LEU A 30 -0.66 16.57 5.61
N ARG A 31 -1.83 17.18 5.42
CA ARG A 31 -3.09 16.44 5.29
C ARG A 31 -3.06 15.47 4.12
N ASP A 32 -2.58 15.92 2.96
CA ASP A 32 -2.51 15.09 1.75
C ASP A 32 -1.52 13.92 1.93
N GLU A 33 -0.39 14.13 2.63
CA GLU A 33 0.54 13.06 3.00
C GLU A 33 -0.13 12.02 3.93
N LEU A 34 -0.84 12.48 4.96
CA LEU A 34 -1.57 11.58 5.87
C LEU A 34 -2.72 10.83 5.17
N GLU A 35 -3.40 11.48 4.23
CA GLU A 35 -4.46 10.86 3.43
C GLU A 35 -3.90 9.77 2.52
N TYR A 36 -2.77 10.03 1.85
CA TYR A 36 -2.05 9.03 1.08
C TYR A 36 -1.70 7.80 1.93
N ASP A 37 -1.14 8.03 3.12
CA ASP A 37 -0.73 6.99 4.04
C ASP A 37 -1.91 6.12 4.51
N LYS A 38 -3.04 6.76 4.84
CA LYS A 38 -4.28 6.09 5.22
C LYS A 38 -4.83 5.25 4.07
N GLU A 39 -4.88 5.81 2.87
CA GLU A 39 -5.38 5.12 1.68
C GLU A 39 -4.49 3.93 1.30
N LEU A 40 -3.17 4.06 1.46
CA LEU A 40 -2.21 2.98 1.23
C LEU A 40 -2.44 1.81 2.20
N ARG A 41 -2.65 2.10 3.49
CA ARG A 41 -2.99 1.09 4.52
C ARG A 41 -4.33 0.41 4.20
N ASN A 42 -5.34 1.16 3.80
CA ASN A 42 -6.65 0.61 3.43
C ASN A 42 -6.57 -0.30 2.19
N GLN A 43 -5.80 0.11 1.18
CA GLN A 43 -5.53 -0.70 0.00
C GLN A 43 -4.83 -2.01 0.37
N PHE A 44 -3.79 -1.93 1.22
CA PHE A 44 -3.09 -3.13 1.70
C PHE A 44 -4.04 -4.10 2.40
N ILE A 45 -4.82 -3.61 3.39
CA ILE A 45 -5.76 -4.45 4.14
C ILE A 45 -6.77 -5.12 3.20
N THR A 46 -7.36 -4.35 2.28
CA THR A 46 -8.37 -4.87 1.34
C THR A 46 -7.80 -5.96 0.44
N LEU A 47 -6.64 -5.72 -0.17
CA LEU A 47 -5.97 -6.69 -1.03
C LEU A 47 -5.54 -7.93 -0.27
N PHE A 48 -4.95 -7.75 0.91
CA PHE A 48 -4.51 -8.83 1.76
C PHE A 48 -5.69 -9.75 2.15
N LEU A 49 -6.81 -9.17 2.59
CA LEU A 49 -8.03 -9.92 2.89
C LEU A 49 -8.63 -10.60 1.66
N SER A 50 -8.60 -9.96 0.48
CA SER A 50 -9.02 -10.57 -0.79
C SER A 50 -8.21 -11.84 -1.08
N ILE A 51 -6.88 -11.72 -1.07
CA ILE A 51 -5.95 -12.82 -1.35
C ILE A 51 -6.11 -13.94 -0.33
N GLN A 52 -6.26 -13.63 0.97
CA GLN A 52 -6.53 -14.63 1.99
C GLN A 52 -7.84 -15.39 1.73
N ARG A 53 -8.93 -14.70 1.36
CA ARG A 53 -10.21 -15.33 1.01
C ARG A 53 -10.06 -16.25 -0.21
N LYS A 54 -9.39 -15.78 -1.26
CA LYS A 54 -9.10 -16.57 -2.48
C LYS A 54 -8.28 -17.83 -2.13
N LYS A 55 -7.24 -17.70 -1.30
CA LYS A 55 -6.39 -18.83 -0.84
C LYS A 55 -7.19 -19.86 -0.04
N ARG A 56 -8.09 -19.42 0.86
CA ARG A 56 -8.98 -20.32 1.62
C ARG A 56 -9.96 -21.06 0.71
N ALA A 57 -10.60 -20.37 -0.23
CA ALA A 57 -11.51 -20.98 -1.21
C ALA A 57 -10.80 -22.04 -2.08
N HIS A 58 -9.56 -21.78 -2.48
CA HIS A 58 -8.74 -22.72 -3.24
C HIS A 58 -8.42 -24.00 -2.45
N SER A 59 -8.02 -23.85 -1.18
CA SER A 59 -7.74 -25.00 -0.29
C SER A 59 -8.98 -25.86 -0.04
N ALA A 60 -10.17 -25.24 0.10
CA ALA A 60 -11.43 -25.96 0.27
C ALA A 60 -11.81 -26.78 -0.98
N ARG A 61 -11.69 -26.20 -2.18
CA ARG A 61 -11.96 -26.90 -3.45
C ARG A 61 -11.01 -28.08 -3.68
N LYS A 62 -9.73 -27.94 -3.32
CA LYS A 62 -8.74 -29.03 -3.46
C LYS A 62 -9.03 -30.22 -2.53
N LYS A 63 -9.63 -30.01 -1.35
CA LYS A 63 -10.08 -31.11 -0.47
C LYS A 63 -11.29 -31.86 -1.02
N GLN A 64 -12.21 -31.16 -1.68
CA GLN A 64 -13.41 -31.76 -2.27
C GLN A 64 -13.06 -32.58 -3.54
N ASN A 65 -12.14 -32.10 -4.36
CA ASN A 65 -11.71 -32.77 -5.59
C ASN A 65 -10.89 -34.06 -5.37
N ARG A 66 -10.41 -34.34 -4.15
CA ARG A 66 -9.72 -35.61 -3.82
C ARG A 66 -10.69 -36.76 -3.52
N LYS A 67 -12.00 -36.50 -3.40
CA LYS A 67 -13.02 -37.52 -3.11
C LYS A 67 -13.82 -38.00 -4.35
N GLY A 68 -13.67 -37.34 -5.51
CA GLY A 68 -14.26 -37.78 -6.78
C GLY A 68 -13.15 -38.06 -7.79
N GLY A 69 -13.04 -39.31 -8.25
CA GLY A 69 -11.98 -39.73 -9.16
C GLY A 69 -12.04 -39.10 -10.55
N SER A 70 -10.94 -39.30 -11.30
CA SER A 70 -10.71 -39.05 -12.73
C SER A 70 -10.08 -37.71 -13.15
N GLY A 71 -8.79 -37.80 -13.51
CA GLY A 71 -8.31 -37.42 -14.86
C GLY A 71 -8.09 -35.95 -15.20
N THR A 72 -6.82 -35.60 -15.47
CA THR A 72 -6.36 -34.40 -16.21
C THR A 72 -6.41 -33.07 -15.45
N GLN A 73 -5.40 -32.76 -14.63
CA GLN A 73 -5.21 -31.44 -13.99
C GLN A 73 -3.73 -31.00 -13.98
N GLU A 74 -3.03 -31.09 -15.12
CA GLU A 74 -1.64 -30.60 -15.19
C GLU A 74 -1.55 -29.13 -15.64
N LEU A 75 -2.59 -28.57 -16.30
CA LEU A 75 -2.53 -27.21 -16.84
C LEU A 75 -2.92 -26.09 -15.84
N SER A 76 -3.67 -26.40 -14.78
CA SER A 76 -4.15 -25.40 -13.80
C SER A 76 -3.21 -25.17 -12.61
N THR A 77 -2.09 -25.91 -12.55
CA THR A 77 -1.12 -25.79 -11.48
C THR A 77 -0.26 -24.54 -11.65
N ALA A 78 0.08 -24.18 -12.89
CA ALA A 78 0.86 -22.99 -13.25
C ALA A 78 0.07 -21.69 -13.03
N GLU A 79 -1.21 -21.66 -13.40
CA GLU A 79 -2.09 -20.48 -13.26
C GLU A 79 -2.24 -20.02 -11.80
N LYS A 80 -2.04 -20.91 -10.81
CA LYS A 80 -2.30 -20.62 -9.39
C LYS A 80 -1.06 -20.62 -8.51
N VAL A 81 0.14 -20.72 -9.10
CA VAL A 81 1.43 -20.64 -8.38
C VAL A 81 1.53 -19.33 -7.61
N TYR A 82 1.10 -18.24 -8.23
CA TYR A 82 1.22 -16.90 -7.69
C TYR A 82 0.40 -16.67 -6.42
N LEU A 83 -0.83 -17.22 -6.33
CA LEU A 83 -1.66 -17.12 -5.12
C LEU A 83 -1.07 -17.87 -3.92
N THR A 84 -0.30 -18.91 -4.17
CA THR A 84 0.34 -19.73 -3.12
C THR A 84 1.72 -19.23 -2.71
N THR A 85 2.28 -18.25 -3.42
CA THR A 85 3.62 -17.72 -3.17
C THR A 85 3.65 -16.95 -1.84
N THR A 86 4.71 -17.13 -1.07
CA THR A 86 4.89 -16.49 0.24
C THR A 86 5.82 -15.29 0.13
N ILE A 87 5.43 -14.18 0.74
CA ILE A 87 6.28 -12.98 0.85
C ILE A 87 7.03 -13.08 2.18
N PRO A 88 8.37 -13.06 2.20
CA PRO A 88 9.15 -12.99 3.44
C PRO A 88 8.81 -11.71 4.22
N TYR A 89 8.56 -11.85 5.52
CA TYR A 89 8.28 -10.74 6.41
C TYR A 89 9.35 -10.65 7.49
N ASN A 90 10.01 -9.49 7.61
CA ASN A 90 10.92 -9.23 8.71
C ASN A 90 10.10 -8.72 9.91
N ASN A 91 10.13 -9.45 11.03
CA ASN A 91 9.45 -9.06 12.25
C ASN A 91 10.29 -8.09 13.08
N THR A 92 10.71 -6.99 12.45
CA THR A 92 11.15 -5.80 13.18
C THR A 92 9.91 -5.28 13.88
N HIS A 93 9.89 -5.17 15.21
CA HIS A 93 8.72 -4.75 16.02
C HIS A 93 8.13 -3.35 15.68
N SER A 94 8.56 -2.72 14.59
CA SER A 94 8.06 -1.47 14.03
C SER A 94 7.08 -1.73 12.87
N PRO A 95 6.01 -0.93 12.74
CA PRO A 95 5.21 -0.91 11.52
C PRO A 95 6.09 -0.69 10.28
N PRO A 96 5.75 -1.31 9.13
CA PRO A 96 6.46 -1.09 7.89
C PRO A 96 6.39 0.39 7.49
N SER A 97 7.49 0.92 6.93
CA SER A 97 7.50 2.26 6.33
C SER A 97 6.48 2.34 5.19
N SER A 98 6.03 3.56 4.86
CA SER A 98 5.12 3.80 3.74
C SER A 98 5.68 3.26 2.41
N GLU A 99 7.00 3.36 2.20
CA GLU A 99 7.69 2.79 1.03
C GLU A 99 7.61 1.26 0.98
N LEU A 100 7.85 0.60 2.11
CA LEU A 100 7.76 -0.86 2.21
C LEU A 100 6.31 -1.33 2.03
N LEU A 101 5.37 -0.62 2.63
CA LEU A 101 3.94 -0.89 2.50
C LEU A 101 3.47 -0.71 1.05
N ALA A 102 3.96 0.30 0.34
CA ALA A 102 3.68 0.50 -1.08
C ALA A 102 4.21 -0.66 -1.93
N THR A 103 5.39 -1.18 -1.60
CA THR A 103 5.95 -2.37 -2.24
C THR A 103 5.06 -3.60 -1.99
N TYR A 104 4.59 -3.79 -0.76
CA TYR A 104 3.62 -4.85 -0.47
C TYR A 104 2.33 -4.70 -1.27
N VAL A 105 1.76 -3.49 -1.35
CA VAL A 105 0.56 -3.24 -2.16
C VAL A 105 0.78 -3.60 -3.63
N LYS A 106 1.94 -3.26 -4.22
CA LYS A 106 2.29 -3.64 -5.60
C LYS A 106 2.35 -5.16 -5.77
N ILE A 107 3.01 -5.87 -4.86
CA ILE A 107 3.12 -7.33 -4.89
C ILE A 107 1.73 -7.96 -4.75
N LEU A 108 0.92 -7.51 -3.79
CA LEU A 108 -0.44 -8.03 -3.57
C LEU A 108 -1.34 -7.76 -4.78
N LYS A 109 -1.28 -6.58 -5.43
CA LYS A 109 -1.99 -6.32 -6.69
C LYS A 109 -1.54 -7.27 -7.80
N ALA A 110 -0.24 -7.54 -7.91
CA ALA A 110 0.28 -8.48 -8.89
C ALA A 110 -0.18 -9.93 -8.61
N MET A 111 -0.26 -10.33 -7.34
CA MET A 111 -0.82 -11.64 -6.93
C MET A 111 -2.31 -11.75 -7.24
N ASP A 112 -3.09 -10.70 -6.92
CA ASP A 112 -4.55 -10.72 -7.08
C ASP A 112 -4.99 -10.78 -8.55
N ASN A 113 -4.17 -10.18 -9.44
CA ASN A 113 -4.37 -10.11 -10.89
C ASN A 113 -3.57 -11.16 -11.68
N GLU A 114 -2.92 -12.12 -11.01
CA GLU A 114 -2.09 -13.17 -11.66
C GLU A 114 -1.04 -12.60 -12.64
N SER A 115 -0.45 -11.47 -12.28
CA SER A 115 0.49 -10.75 -13.15
C SER A 115 1.81 -11.54 -13.31
N PRO A 116 2.33 -11.68 -14.54
CA PRO A 116 3.62 -12.32 -14.80
C PRO A 116 4.80 -11.54 -14.22
N ASN A 117 4.59 -10.29 -13.80
CA ASN A 117 5.62 -9.45 -13.17
C ASN A 117 5.83 -9.79 -11.69
N LEU A 118 5.00 -10.63 -11.09
CA LEU A 118 5.11 -10.99 -9.68
C LEU A 118 6.50 -11.52 -9.29
N PRO A 119 7.15 -12.44 -10.03
CA PRO A 119 8.49 -12.91 -9.70
C PRO A 119 9.55 -11.80 -9.72
N MET A 120 9.43 -10.85 -10.66
CA MET A 120 10.32 -9.69 -10.74
C MET A 120 10.16 -8.79 -9.51
N LEU A 121 8.90 -8.48 -9.13
CA LEU A 121 8.60 -7.67 -7.95
C LEU A 121 9.09 -8.33 -6.66
N LEU A 122 8.93 -9.65 -6.54
CA LEU A 122 9.47 -10.41 -5.40
C LEU A 122 10.99 -10.40 -5.38
N THR A 123 11.65 -10.55 -6.53
CA THR A 123 13.11 -10.49 -6.63
C THR A 123 13.62 -9.13 -6.20
N GLU A 124 13.02 -8.05 -6.70
CA GLU A 124 13.35 -6.69 -6.31
C GLU A 124 13.15 -6.47 -4.81
N TYR A 125 12.02 -6.92 -4.26
CA TYR A 125 11.74 -6.84 -2.83
C TYR A 125 12.74 -7.61 -1.98
N ILE A 126 13.15 -8.81 -2.39
CA ILE A 126 14.14 -9.60 -1.65
C ILE A 126 15.51 -8.93 -1.70
N LEU A 127 15.90 -8.40 -2.86
CA LEU A 127 17.20 -7.75 -3.04
C LEU A 127 17.28 -6.37 -2.39
N LYS A 128 16.17 -5.62 -2.30
CA LYS A 128 16.16 -4.24 -1.77
C LYS A 128 15.53 -4.15 -0.39
N GLY A 129 14.37 -4.77 -0.18
CA GLY A 129 13.56 -4.67 1.04
C GLY A 129 14.12 -5.44 2.24
N CYS A 130 14.88 -6.52 2.05
CA CYS A 130 15.54 -7.22 3.15
C CYS A 130 16.87 -6.58 3.60
N LEU A 131 17.42 -5.64 2.82
CA LEU A 131 18.74 -5.03 3.06
C LEU A 131 18.68 -3.67 3.79
N VAL A 132 17.48 -3.16 4.07
CA VAL A 132 17.26 -1.88 4.79
C VAL A 132 16.69 -2.13 6.21
N GLY A 133 16.97 -3.30 6.79
CA GLY A 133 16.66 -3.64 8.18
C GLY A 133 17.84 -3.38 9.11
#